data_AF-A0A958W7G0-F1
#
_entry.id   AF-A0A958W7G0-F1
#
_cell.length_a   1.000
_cell.length_b   1.000
_cell.length_c   1.000
_cell.angle_alpha   90.00
_cell.angle_beta   90.00
_cell.angle_gamma   90.00
#
_symmetry.space_group_name_H-M   'P 1'
#
loop_
_entity.id
_entity.type
_entity.pdbx_description
1 polymer ?
#
loop_
_entity_poly.entity_id
_entity_poly.type
_entity_poly.pdbx_seq_one_letter_code
_entity_poly.pdbx_strand_id
1 'polypeptide(L)'
;IDTKGIETNVKLTYNDFKLFIGYTLADVNEHYNGATTTFPLVAKHRLNNVLMYEVEEKLKIGLEGYYFSEQQLNDGSVGKSYWIFGLMTEKLWENFSLFLNFENFLDARQTRFDTIFTGPVTNPTFRDIYAPVDGFVMNGGIKIKL
;
A
#
# COMPACT_ATOMS: atom_id res chain seq x y z
N ILE A 1 8.25 -21.92 11.89
CA ILE A 1 7.53 -20.64 11.67
C ILE A 1 6.13 -20.84 12.23
N ASP A 2 5.72 -19.96 13.14
CA ASP A 2 4.39 -19.88 13.72
C ASP A 2 3.77 -18.55 13.28
N THR A 3 2.59 -18.61 12.67
CA THR A 3 1.88 -17.43 12.17
C THR A 3 0.51 -17.38 12.80
N LYS A 4 0.21 -16.28 13.48
CA LYS A 4 -1.10 -15.98 14.05
C LYS A 4 -1.55 -14.61 13.59
N GLY A 5 -2.85 -14.39 13.48
CA GLY A 5 -3.32 -13.10 13.00
C GLY A 5 -4.82 -12.96 13.04
N ILE A 6 -5.25 -11.74 12.77
CA ILE A 6 -6.66 -11.37 12.61
C ILE A 6 -6.76 -10.54 11.35
N GLU A 7 -7.77 -10.82 10.54
CA GLU A 7 -8.16 -9.97 9.43
C GLU A 7 -9.61 -9.53 9.63
N THR A 8 -9.87 -8.25 9.42
CA THR A 8 -11.21 -7.67 9.54
C THR A 8 -11.45 -6.77 8.36
N ASN A 9 -12.59 -6.96 7.68
CA ASN A 9 -12.99 -6.17 6.53
C ASN A 9 -14.39 -5.63 6.78
N VAL A 10 -14.55 -4.32 6.65
CA VAL A 10 -15.81 -3.61 6.83
C VAL A 10 -16.15 -2.89 5.55
N LYS A 11 -17.40 -3.02 5.10
CA LYS A 11 -17.97 -2.25 4.00
C LYS A 11 -19.16 -1.46 4.53
N LEU A 12 -19.08 -0.14 4.40
CA LEU A 12 -20.16 0.78 4.68
C LEU A 12 -20.65 1.37 3.36
N THR A 13 -21.96 1.53 3.21
CA THR A 13 -22.55 2.15 2.01
C THR A 13 -23.61 3.13 2.46
N TYR A 14 -23.54 4.35 1.94
CA TYR A 14 -24.45 5.43 2.25
C TYR A 14 -24.64 6.31 1.01
N ASN A 15 -25.83 6.27 0.41
CA ASN A 15 -26.12 6.90 -0.87
C ASN A 15 -25.05 6.53 -1.92
N ASP A 16 -24.44 7.54 -2.55
CA ASP A 16 -23.39 7.38 -3.56
C ASP A 16 -22.00 7.05 -2.96
N PHE A 17 -21.88 7.00 -1.62
CA PHE A 17 -20.62 6.69 -0.96
C PHE A 17 -20.50 5.22 -0.55
N LYS A 18 -19.34 4.63 -0.79
CA LYS A 18 -18.96 3.31 -0.30
C LYS A 18 -17.60 3.41 0.38
N LEU A 19 -17.50 3.01 1.64
CA LEU A 19 -16.25 2.98 2.39
C LEU A 19 -15.88 1.53 2.68
N PHE A 20 -14.70 1.13 2.23
CA PHE A 20 -14.08 -0.15 2.52
C PHE A 20 -12.93 0.09 3.50
N ILE A 21 -12.91 -0.65 4.59
CA ILE A 21 -11.85 -0.63 5.60
C ILE A 21 -11.41 -2.07 5.84
N GLY A 22 -10.15 -2.36 5.54
CA GLY A 22 -9.49 -3.62 5.88
C GLY A 22 -8.45 -3.37 6.96
N TYR A 23 -8.37 -4.24 7.95
CA TYR A 23 -7.32 -4.29 8.94
C TYR A 23 -6.75 -5.70 9.03
N THR A 24 -5.43 -5.81 9.00
CA THR A 24 -4.72 -7.07 9.22
C THR A 24 -3.72 -6.92 10.35
N LEU A 25 -3.84 -7.81 11.34
CA LEU A 25 -2.81 -8.10 12.32
C LEU A 25 -2.11 -9.41 11.91
N ALA A 26 -0.81 -9.37 11.67
CA ALA A 26 0.01 -10.53 11.35
C ALA A 26 1.14 -10.67 12.37
N ASP A 27 1.02 -11.63 13.28
CA ASP A 27 2.05 -12.01 14.24
C ASP A 27 2.78 -13.25 13.72
N VAL A 28 3.90 -13.00 13.03
CA VAL A 28 4.72 -14.04 12.39
C VAL A 28 6.02 -14.19 13.18
N ASN A 29 6.25 -15.37 13.72
CA ASN A 29 7.46 -15.69 14.47
C ASN A 29 8.17 -16.89 13.83
N GLU A 30 9.50 -16.86 13.80
CA GLU A 30 10.31 -18.04 13.51
C GLU A 30 10.87 -18.65 14.79
N HIS A 31 11.13 -19.95 14.71
CA HIS A 31 11.78 -20.70 15.77
C HIS A 31 13.07 -21.25 15.18
N TYR A 32 14.21 -20.75 15.65
CA TYR A 32 15.53 -21.19 15.20
C TYR A 32 16.42 -21.43 16.42
N ASN A 33 17.05 -22.61 16.50
CA ASN A 33 17.92 -23.02 17.61
C ASN A 33 17.32 -22.80 19.02
N GLY A 34 16.00 -22.97 19.19
CA GLY A 34 15.31 -22.79 20.48
C GLY A 34 15.02 -21.33 20.86
N ALA A 35 15.47 -20.36 20.06
CA ALA A 35 15.06 -18.96 20.16
C ALA A 35 13.82 -18.70 19.28
N THR A 36 12.95 -17.80 19.75
CA THR A 36 11.80 -17.32 18.97
C THR A 36 12.04 -15.86 18.62
N THR A 37 12.02 -15.52 17.32
CA THR A 37 12.22 -14.17 16.83
C THR A 37 11.11 -13.79 15.86
N THR A 38 10.80 -12.49 15.76
CA THR A 38 9.83 -12.01 14.78
C THR A 38 10.39 -12.21 13.38
N PHE A 39 9.55 -12.71 12.47
CA PHE A 39 9.95 -12.93 11.10
C PHE A 39 10.12 -11.58 10.40
N PRO A 40 11.28 -11.33 9.75
CA PRO A 40 11.54 -10.04 9.15
C PRO A 40 10.66 -9.79 7.93
N LEU A 41 10.59 -8.53 7.52
CA LEU A 41 9.88 -8.03 6.34
C LEU A 41 8.36 -8.22 6.35
N VAL A 42 7.77 -8.36 7.54
CA VAL A 42 6.31 -8.43 7.72
C VAL A 42 5.84 -7.29 8.63
N ALA A 43 5.08 -6.36 8.06
CA ALA A 43 4.36 -5.36 8.84
C ALA A 43 3.30 -6.03 9.70
N LYS A 44 3.42 -5.88 11.03
CA LYS A 44 2.50 -6.48 11.99
C LYS A 44 1.08 -5.93 11.86
N HIS A 45 0.94 -4.65 11.56
CA HIS A 45 -0.36 -3.99 11.37
C HIS A 45 -0.44 -3.39 9.98
N ARG A 46 -1.53 -3.70 9.26
CA ARG A 46 -1.84 -3.10 7.95
C ARG A 46 -3.26 -2.57 7.95
N LEU A 47 -3.46 -1.41 7.33
CA LEU A 47 -4.78 -0.88 7.01
C LEU A 47 -4.92 -0.72 5.51
N ASN A 48 -6.05 -1.12 4.95
CA ASN A 48 -6.38 -1.02 3.54
C ASN A 48 -7.72 -0.29 3.43
N ASN A 49 -7.71 0.99 3.11
CA ASN A 49 -8.91 1.82 3.09
C ASN A 49 -9.21 2.29 1.67
N VAL A 50 -10.46 2.22 1.26
CA VAL A 50 -10.94 2.78 -0.01
C VAL A 50 -12.25 3.50 0.22
N LEU A 51 -12.28 4.81 0.01
CA LEU A 51 -13.50 5.61 -0.04
C LEU A 51 -13.87 5.86 -1.49
N MET A 52 -15.01 5.31 -1.91
CA MET A 52 -15.59 5.53 -3.23
C MET A 52 -16.75 6.51 -3.13
N TYR A 53 -16.79 7.47 -4.04
CA TYR A 53 -17.96 8.24 -4.41
C TYR A 53 -18.33 7.89 -5.85
N GLU A 54 -19.50 7.31 -6.05
CA GLU A 54 -19.95 6.79 -7.34
C GLU A 54 -21.37 7.28 -7.63
N VAL A 55 -21.48 8.15 -8.62
CA VAL A 55 -22.77 8.52 -9.21
C VAL A 55 -22.95 7.67 -10.46
N GLU A 56 -23.99 6.84 -10.43
CA GLU A 56 -24.26 5.85 -11.48
C GLU A 56 -24.24 6.49 -12.88
N GLU A 57 -23.49 5.84 -13.78
CA GLU A 57 -23.27 6.23 -15.18
C GLU A 57 -22.70 7.65 -15.41
N LYS A 58 -22.23 8.34 -14.37
CA LYS A 58 -21.77 9.74 -14.48
C LYS A 58 -20.38 9.97 -13.97
N LEU A 59 -20.01 9.42 -12.82
CA LEU A 59 -18.76 9.78 -12.14
C LEU A 59 -18.36 8.70 -11.12
N LYS A 60 -17.08 8.39 -11.08
CA LYS A 60 -16.45 7.60 -10.02
C LYS A 60 -15.24 8.35 -9.50
N ILE A 61 -15.12 8.45 -8.18
CA ILE A 61 -13.94 8.96 -7.50
C ILE A 61 -13.62 7.97 -6.39
N GLY A 62 -12.38 7.49 -6.34
CA GLY A 62 -11.89 6.60 -5.30
C GLY A 62 -10.66 7.20 -4.63
N LEU A 63 -10.70 7.35 -3.31
CA LEU A 63 -9.55 7.72 -2.49
C LEU A 63 -9.08 6.47 -1.74
N GLU A 64 -7.82 6.11 -1.94
CA GLU A 64 -7.20 4.93 -1.34
C GLU A 64 -6.17 5.36 -0.30
N GLY A 65 -6.11 4.61 0.81
CA GLY A 65 -5.17 4.85 1.90
C GLY A 65 -4.70 3.54 2.51
N TYR A 66 -3.42 3.23 2.31
CA TYR A 66 -2.76 2.03 2.80
C TYR A 66 -1.75 2.40 3.87
N TYR A 67 -1.85 1.77 5.04
CA TYR A 67 -0.89 1.93 6.13
C TYR A 67 -0.13 0.64 6.36
N PHE A 68 1.17 0.78 6.59
CA PHE A 68 2.06 -0.30 6.99
C PHE A 68 2.76 0.14 8.27
N SER A 69 2.63 -0.65 9.34
CA SER A 69 3.39 -0.41 10.56
C SER A 69 4.88 -0.68 10.36
N GLU A 70 5.66 -0.33 11.39
CA GLU A 70 7.05 -0.76 11.50
C GLU A 70 7.18 -2.28 11.36
N GLN A 71 8.30 -2.72 10.79
CA GLN A 71 8.62 -4.12 10.58
C GLN A 71 10.10 -4.39 10.84
N GLN A 72 10.43 -5.57 11.37
CA GLN A 72 11.82 -5.97 11.57
C GLN A 72 12.48 -6.28 10.23
N LEU A 73 13.74 -5.90 10.06
CA LEU A 73 14.55 -6.18 8.88
C LEU A 73 15.54 -7.34 9.16
N ASN A 74 16.13 -7.91 8.11
CA ASN A 74 17.05 -9.05 8.24
C ASN A 74 18.34 -8.69 9.00
N ASP A 75 18.73 -7.42 9.00
CA ASP A 75 19.88 -6.92 9.78
C ASP A 75 19.55 -6.66 11.27
N GLY A 76 18.32 -6.97 11.69
CA GLY A 76 17.81 -6.78 13.05
C GLY A 76 17.29 -5.38 13.35
N SER A 77 17.45 -4.42 12.42
CA SER A 77 16.89 -3.08 12.56
C SER A 77 15.37 -3.07 12.34
N VAL A 78 14.76 -1.90 12.58
CA VAL A 78 13.31 -1.72 12.44
C VAL A 78 13.05 -0.68 11.35
N GLY A 79 12.33 -1.10 10.31
CA GLY A 79 11.85 -0.21 9.26
C GLY A 79 10.75 0.72 9.78
N LYS A 80 10.73 1.96 9.27
CA LYS A 80 9.72 2.97 9.57
C LYS A 80 8.33 2.59 9.05
N SER A 81 7.29 2.96 9.79
CA SER A 81 5.92 2.92 9.27
C SER A 81 5.73 3.95 8.16
N TYR A 82 4.79 3.66 7.25
CA TYR A 82 4.49 4.55 6.14
C TYR A 82 3.04 4.43 5.66
N TRP A 83 2.60 5.47 4.95
CA TRP A 83 1.33 5.50 4.25
C TRP A 83 1.57 5.60 2.74
N ILE A 84 0.70 4.94 1.97
CA ILE A 84 0.57 5.15 0.53
C ILE A 84 -0.86 5.61 0.28
N PHE A 85 -1.00 6.69 -0.49
CA PHE A 85 -2.31 7.18 -0.90
C PHE A 85 -2.46 7.12 -2.41
N GLY A 86 -3.64 6.70 -2.84
CA GLY A 86 -4.04 6.65 -4.24
C GLY A 86 -5.29 7.50 -4.46
N LEU A 87 -5.45 8.04 -5.66
CA LEU A 87 -6.67 8.71 -6.10
C LEU A 87 -7.01 8.28 -7.51
N MET A 88 -8.16 7.64 -7.67
CA MET A 88 -8.72 7.29 -8.97
C MET A 88 -9.93 8.16 -9.28
N THR A 89 -10.04 8.62 -10.53
CA THR A 89 -11.20 9.36 -11.01
C THR A 89 -11.59 8.85 -12.38
N GLU A 90 -12.90 8.72 -12.62
CA GLU A 90 -13.43 8.37 -13.93
C GLU A 90 -14.72 9.15 -14.18
N LYS A 91 -14.75 9.91 -15.26
CA LYS A 91 -15.95 10.60 -15.76
C LYS A 91 -16.53 9.78 -16.90
N LEU A 92 -17.82 9.48 -16.81
CA LEU A 92 -18.52 8.65 -17.78
C LEU A 92 -19.47 9.51 -18.63
N TRP A 93 -19.51 9.19 -19.91
CA TRP A 93 -20.51 9.62 -20.90
C TRP A 93 -21.08 8.37 -21.58
N GLU A 94 -22.08 8.54 -22.45
CA GLU A 94 -22.79 7.41 -23.10
C GLU A 94 -21.84 6.46 -23.86
N ASN A 95 -20.91 7.02 -24.65
CA ASN A 95 -20.07 6.24 -25.58
C ASN A 95 -18.59 6.21 -25.19
N PHE A 96 -18.19 6.95 -24.16
CA PHE A 96 -16.80 6.95 -23.70
C PHE A 96 -16.67 7.34 -22.23
N SER A 97 -15.53 7.04 -21.64
CA SER A 97 -15.12 7.57 -20.34
C SER A 97 -13.69 8.08 -20.38
N LEU A 98 -13.39 9.03 -19.49
CA LEU A 98 -12.05 9.52 -19.23
C LEU A 98 -11.69 9.13 -17.80
N PHE A 99 -10.50 8.55 -17.61
CA PHE A 99 -10.01 8.22 -16.28
C PHE A 99 -8.62 8.80 -16.04
N LEU A 100 -8.35 9.11 -14.78
CA LEU A 100 -7.06 9.50 -14.25
C LEU A 100 -6.82 8.72 -12.95
N ASN A 101 -5.64 8.14 -12.82
CA ASN A 101 -5.18 7.45 -11.63
C ASN A 101 -3.90 8.09 -11.12
N PHE A 102 -3.86 8.32 -9.82
CA PHE A 102 -2.71 8.83 -9.09
C PHE A 102 -2.32 7.77 -8.07
N GLU A 103 -1.14 7.19 -8.22
CA GLU A 103 -0.59 6.19 -7.33
C GLU A 103 0.51 6.81 -6.49
N ASN A 104 0.51 6.50 -5.19
CA ASN A 104 1.50 7.02 -4.25
C ASN A 104 1.66 8.55 -4.35
N PHE A 105 0.57 9.31 -4.35
CA PHE A 105 0.64 10.75 -4.63
C PHE A 105 1.29 11.60 -3.54
N LEU A 106 1.50 11.06 -2.34
CA LEU A 106 2.38 11.65 -1.32
C LEU A 106 3.87 11.33 -1.53
N ASP A 107 4.18 10.53 -2.56
CA ASP A 107 5.52 10.15 -2.96
C ASP A 107 6.30 9.47 -1.81
N ALA A 108 5.64 8.55 -1.10
CA ALA A 108 6.23 7.77 -0.03
C ALA A 108 7.24 6.79 -0.63
N ARG A 109 8.52 6.94 -0.26
CA ARG A 109 9.62 6.13 -0.78
C ARG A 109 10.62 5.80 0.31
N GLN A 110 11.17 4.58 0.29
CA GLN A 110 12.23 4.19 1.22
C GLN A 110 13.43 5.14 1.15
N THR A 111 13.79 5.53 -0.09
CA THR A 111 14.90 6.44 -0.39
C THR A 111 14.77 7.85 0.20
N ARG A 112 13.57 8.24 0.67
CA ARG A 112 13.37 9.54 1.33
C ARG A 112 13.82 9.54 2.80
N PHE A 113 14.00 8.38 3.41
CA PHE A 113 14.36 8.29 4.83
C PHE A 113 15.45 7.26 5.15
N ASP A 114 15.87 6.44 4.19
CA ASP A 114 17.02 5.56 4.29
C ASP A 114 17.66 5.29 2.91
N THR A 115 18.87 4.73 2.86
CA THR A 115 19.48 4.28 1.60
C THR A 115 18.98 2.88 1.22
N ILE A 116 19.08 2.53 -0.07
CA ILE A 116 18.74 1.18 -0.57
C ILE A 116 19.98 0.29 -0.72
N PHE A 117 21.17 0.85 -0.60
CA PHE A 117 22.43 0.12 -0.53
C PHE A 117 23.44 0.89 0.32
N THR A 118 24.51 0.19 0.69
CA THR A 118 25.71 0.74 1.33
C THR A 118 26.95 0.31 0.56
N GLY A 119 28.09 0.95 0.83
CA GLY A 119 29.31 0.70 0.09
C GLY A 119 29.36 1.39 -1.29
N PRO A 120 30.41 1.15 -2.07
CA PRO A 120 30.60 1.79 -3.38
C PRO A 120 29.66 1.19 -4.44
N VAL A 121 29.30 1.99 -5.45
CA VAL A 121 28.44 1.55 -6.58
C VAL A 121 29.06 0.39 -7.37
N THR A 122 30.38 0.23 -7.34
CA THR A 122 31.10 -0.89 -7.97
C THR A 122 31.02 -2.19 -7.18
N ASN A 123 30.65 -2.15 -5.89
CA ASN A 123 30.45 -3.31 -5.04
C ASN A 123 29.43 -3.01 -3.92
N PRO A 124 28.14 -2.81 -4.27
CA PRO A 124 27.13 -2.40 -3.30
C PRO A 124 26.70 -3.57 -2.42
N THR A 125 26.44 -3.29 -1.15
CA THR A 125 25.69 -4.19 -0.27
C THR A 125 24.27 -3.65 -0.15
N PHE A 126 23.32 -4.34 -0.77
CA PHE A 126 21.91 -3.92 -0.78
C PHE A 126 21.28 -4.06 0.59
N ARG A 127 20.45 -3.08 0.95
CA ARG A 127 19.59 -3.14 2.12
C ARG A 127 18.28 -3.81 1.74
N ASP A 128 17.57 -4.29 2.76
CA ASP A 128 16.23 -4.80 2.57
C ASP A 128 15.29 -3.73 2.01
N ILE A 129 14.41 -4.14 1.11
CA ILE A 129 13.36 -3.29 0.54
C ILE A 129 12.06 -3.62 1.25
N TYR A 130 11.54 -2.67 2.02
CA TYR A 130 10.33 -2.84 2.81
C TYR A 130 9.27 -1.77 2.55
N ALA A 131 9.65 -0.65 1.93
CA ALA A 131 8.74 0.40 1.49
C ALA A 131 8.93 0.64 -0.03
N PRO A 132 8.01 1.36 -0.71
CA PRO A 132 8.12 1.60 -2.14
C PRO A 132 9.47 2.21 -2.53
N VAL A 133 10.01 1.74 -3.65
CA VAL A 133 11.18 2.35 -4.31
C VAL A 133 10.73 3.35 -5.36
N ASP A 134 9.63 3.06 -6.03
CA ASP A 134 8.97 3.93 -6.98
C ASP A 134 8.19 5.03 -6.27
N GLY A 135 8.18 6.20 -6.90
CA GLY A 135 7.53 7.39 -6.37
C GLY A 135 6.09 7.55 -6.81
N PHE A 136 5.67 8.80 -6.83
CA PHE A 136 4.41 9.20 -7.44
C PHE A 136 4.33 8.79 -8.92
N VAL A 137 3.23 8.11 -9.28
CA VAL A 137 2.90 7.75 -10.66
C VAL A 137 1.52 8.29 -11.00
N MET A 138 1.38 8.86 -12.20
CA MET A 138 0.10 9.27 -12.75
C MET A 138 -0.12 8.58 -14.09
N ASN A 139 -1.29 7.98 -14.27
CA ASN A 139 -1.72 7.44 -15.55
C ASN A 139 -3.17 7.85 -15.85
N GLY A 140 -3.56 7.76 -17.12
CA GLY A 140 -4.90 8.12 -17.55
C GLY A 140 -5.15 7.72 -18.99
N GLY A 141 -6.41 7.77 -19.39
CA GLY A 141 -6.79 7.38 -20.73
C GLY A 141 -8.26 7.58 -21.03
N ILE A 142 -8.60 7.24 -22.28
CA ILE A 142 -9.96 7.26 -22.80
C ILE A 142 -10.41 5.81 -22.98
N LYS A 143 -11.58 5.45 -22.47
CA LYS A 143 -12.23 4.17 -22.79
C LYS A 143 -13.38 4.46 -23.75
N ILE A 144 -13.40 3.82 -24.91
CA ILE A 144 -14.48 3.96 -25.90
C ILE A 144 -15.35 2.72 -25.80
N LYS A 145 -16.66 2.93 -25.66
CA LYS A 145 -17.66 1.86 -25.66
C LYS A 145 -18.27 1.81 -27.07
N LEU A 146 -18.00 0.72 -27.79
CA LEU A 146 -18.54 0.43 -29.12
C LEU A 146 -19.85 -0.35 -29.04
#